data_AF-A0A7X6CIW0-F1
#
_entry.id   AF-A0A7X6CIW0-F1
#
_cell.length_a   1.000
_cell.length_b   1.000
_cell.length_c   1.000
_cell.angle_alpha   90.00
_cell.angle_beta   90.00
_cell.angle_gamma   90.00
#
_symmetry.space_group_name_H-M   'P 1'
#
loop_
_entity.id
_entity.type
_entity.pdbx_description
1 polymer ?
#
loop_
_entity_poly.entity_id
_entity_poly.type
_entity_poly.pdbx_seq_one_letter_code
_entity_poly.pdbx_strand_id
1 'polypeptide(L)'
;MPRKSLGIHLMNRLSYPQKFILIGLLFAMPLTLVTYLFISEINSRIEFAQKEIYGNEYLRPLRQLREYIPQLQLLNYQRFNPSLGNSQSAADLEAKIEANFQALENTDRRLESILDTSEKFDRLYQNWQNFQLRRRDWSLETYDVLYQNLLTEINRLSDRVGDTSNLILDPDLDTYYLMDATLLKLPEMQKILGDIRLLSQKISLTSGATAEERAQIIALSGRLQQINRDLAANYGSRI
;
A
#
# COMPACT_ATOMS: atom_id res chain seq x y z
N MET A 1 -66.00 19.23 29.87
CA MET A 1 -66.01 17.82 29.41
C MET A 1 -64.61 17.25 29.58
N PRO A 2 -64.40 16.18 30.38
CA PRO A 2 -63.07 15.63 30.55
C PRO A 2 -62.65 14.93 29.26
N ARG A 3 -61.55 15.37 28.65
CA ARG A 3 -60.86 14.61 27.60
C ARG A 3 -60.39 13.30 28.23
N LYS A 4 -61.19 12.25 28.09
CA LYS A 4 -60.78 10.89 28.45
C LYS A 4 -59.58 10.57 27.57
N SER A 5 -58.39 10.55 28.17
CA SER A 5 -57.15 10.20 27.50
C SER A 5 -57.35 8.87 26.79
N LEU A 6 -57.16 8.84 25.47
CA LEU A 6 -57.30 7.63 24.64
C LEU A 6 -56.51 6.46 25.22
N GLY A 7 -55.35 6.75 25.83
CA GLY A 7 -54.50 5.77 26.49
C GLY A 7 -55.16 5.08 27.68
N ILE A 8 -55.98 5.79 28.48
CA ILE A 8 -56.66 5.22 29.66
C ILE A 8 -57.80 4.27 29.21
N HIS A 9 -58.50 4.60 28.13
CA HIS A 9 -59.55 3.74 27.58
C HIS A 9 -59.02 2.48 26.91
N LEU A 10 -57.85 2.56 26.29
CA LEU A 10 -57.17 1.39 25.72
C LEU A 10 -56.63 0.46 26.83
N MET A 11 -56.05 1.04 27.89
CA MET A 11 -55.49 0.30 29.03
C MET A 11 -56.55 -0.42 29.88
N ASN A 12 -57.77 0.11 29.96
CA ASN A 12 -58.87 -0.51 30.72
C ASN A 12 -59.52 -1.72 30.02
N ARG A 13 -59.15 -2.02 28.77
CA ARG A 13 -59.63 -3.20 28.02
C ARG A 13 -58.64 -4.37 28.01
N LEU A 14 -57.42 -4.16 28.51
CA LEU A 14 -56.38 -5.17 28.54
C LEU A 14 -56.39 -5.93 29.88
N SER A 15 -56.29 -7.25 29.82
CA SER A 15 -56.10 -8.09 31.02
C SER A 15 -54.73 -7.81 31.65
N TYR A 16 -54.56 -8.10 32.94
CA TYR A 16 -53.29 -7.87 33.64
C TYR A 16 -52.06 -8.46 32.91
N PRO A 17 -52.09 -9.68 32.36
CA PRO A 17 -50.99 -10.22 31.55
C PRO A 17 -50.63 -9.37 30.32
N GLN A 18 -51.63 -8.81 29.62
CA GLN A 18 -51.41 -7.98 28.43
C GLN A 18 -50.72 -6.66 28.77
N LYS A 19 -51.00 -6.08 29.95
CA LYS A 19 -50.33 -4.87 30.43
C LYS A 19 -48.84 -5.12 30.71
N PHE A 20 -48.50 -6.26 31.32
CA PHE A 20 -47.10 -6.65 31.54
C PHE A 20 -46.35 -6.93 30.24
N ILE A 21 -46.99 -7.55 29.25
CA ILE A 21 -46.41 -7.75 27.91
C ILE A 21 -46.13 -6.40 27.23
N LEU A 22 -47.05 -5.44 27.33
CA LEU A 22 -46.88 -4.12 26.72
C LEU A 22 -45.70 -3.35 27.34
N ILE A 23 -45.53 -3.43 28.67
CA ILE A 23 -44.36 -2.85 29.36
C ILE A 23 -43.09 -3.61 28.96
N GLY A 24 -43.14 -4.95 28.91
CA GLY A 24 -42.01 -5.77 28.46
C GLY A 24 -41.57 -5.43 27.04
N LEU A 25 -42.50 -5.24 26.11
CA LEU A 25 -42.24 -4.83 24.74
C LEU A 25 -41.67 -3.40 24.65
N LEU A 26 -42.17 -2.49 25.50
CA LEU A 26 -41.66 -1.12 25.58
C LEU A 26 -40.18 -1.07 25.96
N PHE A 27 -39.73 -1.96 26.84
CA PHE A 27 -38.31 -2.10 27.21
C PHE A 27 -37.52 -2.99 26.23
N ALA A 28 -38.14 -4.03 25.67
CA ALA A 28 -37.47 -4.94 24.74
C ALA A 28 -37.14 -4.25 23.40
N MET A 29 -37.98 -3.32 22.93
CA MET A 29 -37.75 -2.59 21.68
C MET A 29 -36.41 -1.84 21.68
N PRO A 30 -36.13 -0.89 22.59
CA PRO A 30 -34.85 -0.17 22.60
C PRO A 30 -33.67 -1.11 22.90
N LEU A 31 -33.85 -2.16 23.70
CA LEU A 31 -32.79 -3.12 23.99
C LEU A 31 -32.38 -3.93 22.74
N THR A 32 -33.36 -4.41 21.98
CA THR A 32 -33.12 -5.11 20.71
C THR A 32 -32.45 -4.19 19.70
N LEU A 33 -32.88 -2.94 19.61
CA LEU A 33 -32.25 -1.94 18.74
C LEU A 33 -30.78 -1.71 19.11
N VAL A 34 -30.48 -1.46 20.38
CA VAL A 34 -29.10 -1.26 20.85
C VAL A 34 -28.24 -2.51 20.60
N THR A 35 -28.78 -3.70 20.86
CA THR A 35 -28.08 -4.96 20.61
C THR A 35 -27.77 -5.14 19.12
N TYR A 36 -28.73 -4.85 18.24
CA TYR A 36 -28.55 -4.90 16.80
C TYR A 36 -27.46 -3.92 16.33
N LEU A 37 -27.50 -2.67 16.78
CA LEU A 37 -26.49 -1.66 16.47
C LEU A 37 -25.10 -2.07 16.97
N PHE A 38 -25.02 -2.65 18.18
CA PHE A 38 -23.77 -3.12 18.75
C PHE A 38 -23.16 -4.28 17.96
N ILE A 39 -23.97 -5.26 17.55
CA ILE A 39 -23.51 -6.36 16.69
C ILE A 39 -23.06 -5.83 15.32
N SER A 40 -23.81 -4.88 14.74
CA SER A 40 -23.45 -4.24 13.47
C SER A 40 -22.10 -3.52 13.56
N GLU A 41 -21.84 -2.80 14.65
CA GLU A 41 -20.57 -2.12 14.91
C GLU A 41 -19.40 -3.12 15.05
N ILE A 42 -19.60 -4.22 15.78
CA ILE A 42 -18.59 -5.28 15.91
C ILE A 42 -18.26 -5.87 14.54
N ASN A 43 -19.28 -6.19 13.74
CA ASN A 43 -19.07 -6.78 12.41
C ASN A 43 -18.32 -5.81 11.48
N SER A 44 -18.65 -4.52 11.51
CA SER A 44 -17.94 -3.50 10.73
C SER A 44 -16.45 -3.41 11.12
N ARG A 45 -16.14 -3.48 12.42
CA ARG A 45 -14.74 -3.51 12.91
C ARG A 45 -14.00 -4.77 12.47
N ILE A 46 -14.67 -5.91 12.44
CA ILE A 46 -14.08 -7.17 11.94
C ILE A 46 -13.76 -7.06 10.45
N GLU A 47 -14.68 -6.54 9.64
CA GLU A 47 -14.46 -6.31 8.21
C GLU A 47 -13.30 -5.33 7.96
N PHE A 48 -13.20 -4.27 8.77
CA PHE A 48 -12.11 -3.32 8.72
C PHE A 48 -10.76 -3.99 8.98
N ALA A 49 -10.63 -4.72 10.10
CA ALA A 49 -9.40 -5.42 10.46
C ALA A 49 -9.01 -6.52 9.45
N GLN A 50 -10.00 -7.21 8.86
CA GLN A 50 -9.75 -8.19 7.80
C GLN A 50 -9.14 -7.53 6.57
N LYS A 51 -9.64 -6.36 6.16
CA LYS A 51 -9.08 -5.60 5.05
C LYS A 51 -7.63 -5.19 5.31
N GLU A 52 -7.28 -4.79 6.52
CA GLU A 52 -5.89 -4.46 6.87
C GLU A 52 -4.95 -5.67 6.74
N ILE A 53 -5.41 -6.85 7.17
CA ILE A 53 -4.67 -8.11 7.02
C ILE A 53 -4.45 -8.41 5.54
N TYR A 54 -5.50 -8.29 4.72
CA TYR A 54 -5.42 -8.50 3.27
C TYR A 54 -4.49 -7.49 2.59
N GLY A 55 -4.54 -6.22 2.98
CA GLY A 55 -3.63 -5.19 2.50
C GLY A 55 -2.17 -5.51 2.82
N ASN A 56 -1.88 -5.89 4.06
CA ASN A 56 -0.52 -6.27 4.46
C ASN A 56 -0.03 -7.53 3.71
N GLU A 57 -0.89 -8.52 3.52
CA GLU A 57 -0.58 -9.71 2.72
C GLU A 57 -0.16 -9.32 1.30
N TYR A 58 -0.93 -8.43 0.66
CA TYR A 58 -0.70 -7.96 -0.71
C TYR A 58 0.56 -7.06 -0.81
N LEU A 59 0.82 -6.21 0.17
CA LEU A 59 1.97 -5.29 0.15
C LEU A 59 3.32 -5.98 0.34
N ARG A 60 3.37 -7.18 0.93
CA ARG A 60 4.62 -7.93 1.15
C ARG A 60 5.39 -8.23 -0.15
N PRO A 61 4.81 -8.90 -1.17
CA PRO A 61 5.49 -9.13 -2.44
C PRO A 61 5.82 -7.83 -3.17
N LEU A 62 4.94 -6.81 -3.13
CA LEU A 62 5.22 -5.50 -3.73
C LEU A 62 6.45 -4.82 -3.12
N ARG A 63 6.63 -4.90 -1.79
CA ARG A 63 7.82 -4.39 -1.11
C ARG A 63 9.10 -5.09 -1.59
N GLN A 64 9.06 -6.41 -1.77
CA GLN A 64 10.21 -7.16 -2.29
C GLN A 64 10.52 -6.80 -3.74
N LEU A 65 9.50 -6.58 -4.58
CA LEU A 65 9.70 -6.09 -5.96
C LEU A 65 10.36 -4.70 -5.98
N ARG A 66 9.94 -3.78 -5.11
CA ARG A 66 10.58 -2.46 -4.97
C ARG A 66 12.05 -2.54 -4.56
N GLU A 67 12.43 -3.57 -3.82
CA GLU A 67 13.82 -3.80 -3.42
C GLU A 67 14.65 -4.43 -4.56
N TYR A 68 14.11 -5.46 -5.23
CA TYR A 68 14.88 -6.25 -6.21
C TYR A 68 14.97 -5.61 -7.59
N ILE A 69 13.96 -4.87 -8.05
CA ILE A 69 13.96 -4.26 -9.39
C ILE A 69 15.09 -3.23 -9.56
N PRO A 70 15.33 -2.28 -8.63
CA PRO A 70 16.46 -1.35 -8.74
C PRO A 70 17.82 -2.06 -8.69
N GLN A 71 17.93 -3.15 -7.92
CA GLN A 71 19.15 -3.96 -7.88
C GLN A 71 19.39 -4.66 -9.22
N LEU A 72 18.34 -5.21 -9.84
CA LEU A 72 18.43 -5.80 -11.16
C LEU A 72 18.78 -4.76 -12.23
N GLN A 73 18.20 -3.56 -12.16
CA GLN A 73 18.57 -2.44 -13.04
C GLN A 73 20.06 -2.16 -12.94
N LEU A 74 20.58 -2.06 -11.71
CA LEU A 74 22.00 -1.82 -11.46
C LEU A 74 22.91 -2.91 -12.07
N LEU A 75 22.56 -4.19 -11.90
CA LEU A 75 23.33 -5.29 -12.48
C LEU A 75 23.28 -5.30 -14.01
N ASN A 76 22.13 -4.97 -14.59
CA ASN A 76 22.00 -4.89 -16.05
C ASN A 76 22.76 -3.69 -16.63
N TYR A 77 22.92 -2.62 -15.86
CA TYR A 77 23.83 -1.52 -16.17
C TYR A 77 25.30 -1.96 -16.25
N GLN A 78 25.72 -2.94 -15.44
CA GLN A 78 27.08 -3.49 -15.49
C GLN A 78 27.35 -4.27 -16.78
N ARG A 79 26.34 -4.74 -17.52
CA ARG A 79 26.55 -5.31 -18.87
C ARG A 79 27.16 -4.28 -19.82
N PHE A 80 26.93 -2.99 -19.57
CA PHE A 80 27.51 -1.88 -20.31
C PHE A 80 28.82 -1.37 -19.66
N ASN A 81 29.25 -1.94 -18.52
CA ASN A 81 30.54 -1.68 -17.87
C ASN A 81 31.09 -2.88 -17.07
N PRO A 82 31.91 -3.74 -17.71
CA PRO A 82 32.45 -4.97 -17.10
C PRO A 82 33.37 -4.76 -15.88
N SER A 83 33.80 -3.53 -15.59
CA SER A 83 34.71 -3.23 -14.49
C SER A 83 34.06 -3.26 -13.10
N LEU A 84 32.72 -3.26 -13.03
CA LEU A 84 31.96 -3.30 -11.79
C LEU A 84 31.65 -4.75 -11.40
N GLY A 85 32.65 -5.46 -10.88
CA GLY A 85 32.50 -6.83 -10.40
C GLY A 85 31.64 -6.96 -9.14
N ASN A 86 30.67 -7.87 -9.15
CA ASN A 86 30.04 -8.44 -7.95
C ASN A 86 29.54 -9.87 -8.22
N SER A 87 29.41 -10.64 -7.15
CA SER A 87 29.17 -12.09 -7.10
C SER A 87 27.70 -12.51 -7.11
N GLN A 88 26.74 -11.57 -7.05
CA GLN A 88 25.31 -11.90 -7.15
C GLN A 88 24.92 -12.01 -8.62
N SER A 89 24.47 -13.19 -9.03
CA SER A 89 24.02 -13.44 -10.40
C SER A 89 22.74 -12.66 -10.68
N ALA A 90 22.69 -11.94 -11.81
CA ALA A 90 21.44 -11.34 -12.30
C ALA A 90 20.32 -12.37 -12.42
N ALA A 91 20.65 -13.64 -12.68
CA ALA A 91 19.69 -14.73 -12.73
C ALA A 91 19.04 -15.03 -11.36
N ASP A 92 19.77 -14.86 -10.25
CA ASP A 92 19.21 -15.08 -8.90
C ASP A 92 18.18 -14.00 -8.57
N LEU A 93 18.47 -12.74 -8.89
CA LEU A 93 17.53 -11.64 -8.70
C LEU A 93 16.32 -11.79 -9.63
N GLU A 94 16.52 -12.18 -10.88
CA GLU A 94 15.43 -12.48 -11.82
C GLU A 94 14.50 -13.57 -11.27
N ALA A 95 15.06 -14.67 -10.74
CA ALA A 95 14.28 -15.74 -10.11
C ALA A 95 13.51 -15.24 -8.87
N LYS A 96 14.12 -14.39 -8.04
CA LYS A 96 13.43 -13.79 -6.88
C LYS A 96 12.29 -12.86 -7.30
N ILE A 97 12.49 -12.08 -8.36
CA ILE A 97 11.46 -11.17 -8.88
C ILE A 97 10.31 -11.99 -9.45
N GLU A 98 10.60 -13.03 -10.22
CA GLU A 98 9.58 -13.91 -10.79
C GLU A 98 8.75 -14.62 -9.70
N ALA A 99 9.42 -15.16 -8.68
CA ALA A 99 8.73 -15.76 -7.52
C ALA A 99 7.82 -14.74 -6.80
N ASN A 100 8.23 -13.47 -6.73
CA ASN A 100 7.41 -12.41 -6.16
C ASN A 100 6.21 -12.04 -7.03
N PHE A 101 6.37 -12.03 -8.36
CA PHE A 101 5.25 -11.84 -9.27
C PHE A 101 4.24 -12.98 -9.17
N GLN A 102 4.69 -14.22 -9.02
CA GLN A 102 3.81 -15.37 -8.78
C GLN A 102 3.08 -15.29 -7.43
N ALA A 103 3.80 -14.90 -6.37
CA ALA A 103 3.18 -14.67 -5.06
C ALA A 103 2.14 -13.54 -5.12
N LEU A 104 2.46 -12.45 -5.83
CA LEU A 104 1.56 -11.33 -6.06
C LEU A 104 0.32 -11.78 -6.85
N GLU A 105 0.48 -12.53 -7.93
CA GLU A 105 -0.64 -13.06 -8.73
C GLU A 105 -1.58 -13.95 -7.89
N ASN A 106 -1.02 -14.85 -7.08
CA ASN A 106 -1.82 -15.70 -6.20
C ASN A 106 -2.60 -14.89 -5.15
N THR A 107 -2.00 -13.79 -4.68
CA THR A 107 -2.63 -12.88 -3.73
C THR A 107 -3.72 -12.04 -4.40
N ASP A 108 -3.45 -11.54 -5.61
CA ASP A 108 -4.38 -10.77 -6.41
C ASP A 108 -5.62 -11.56 -6.77
N ARG A 109 -5.50 -12.79 -7.30
CA ARG A 109 -6.65 -13.66 -7.59
C ARG A 109 -7.59 -13.90 -6.41
N ARG A 110 -7.07 -13.82 -5.18
CA ARG A 110 -7.86 -13.98 -3.95
C ARG A 110 -8.53 -12.68 -3.50
N LEU A 111 -7.86 -11.55 -3.71
CA LEU A 111 -8.18 -10.27 -3.07
C LEU A 111 -8.63 -9.19 -4.05
N GLU A 112 -8.58 -9.44 -5.36
CA GLU A 112 -8.83 -8.44 -6.40
C GLU A 112 -10.21 -7.79 -6.30
N SER A 113 -11.24 -8.58 -5.96
CA SER A 113 -12.61 -8.08 -5.77
C SER A 113 -12.78 -7.30 -4.48
N ILE A 114 -11.92 -7.54 -3.48
CA ILE A 114 -11.97 -6.89 -2.16
C ILE A 114 -11.18 -5.57 -2.19
N LEU A 115 -10.03 -5.56 -2.88
CA LEU A 115 -9.07 -4.45 -2.89
C LEU A 115 -9.10 -3.62 -4.19
N ASP A 116 -9.88 -4.03 -5.20
CA ASP A 116 -10.01 -3.38 -6.51
C ASP A 116 -8.64 -3.14 -7.17
N THR A 117 -7.93 -4.25 -7.41
CA THR A 117 -6.54 -4.27 -7.90
C THR A 117 -6.36 -4.81 -9.31
N SER A 118 -7.35 -5.53 -9.88
CA SER A 118 -7.21 -6.30 -11.13
C SER A 118 -6.56 -5.49 -12.26
N GLU A 119 -7.09 -4.30 -12.58
CA GLU A 119 -6.59 -3.49 -13.71
C GLU A 119 -5.11 -3.08 -13.53
N LYS A 120 -4.74 -2.69 -12.31
CA LYS A 120 -3.38 -2.22 -11.99
C LYS A 120 -2.39 -3.38 -11.95
N PHE A 121 -2.81 -4.51 -11.36
CA PHE A 121 -2.03 -5.73 -11.34
C PHE A 121 -1.78 -6.26 -12.75
N ASP A 122 -2.83 -6.40 -13.57
CA ASP A 122 -2.72 -6.87 -14.95
C ASP A 122 -1.75 -6.01 -15.77
N ARG A 123 -1.87 -4.69 -15.66
CA ARG A 123 -0.96 -3.76 -16.35
C ARG A 123 0.48 -3.95 -15.91
N LEU A 124 0.74 -4.05 -14.60
CA LEU A 124 2.07 -4.27 -14.06
C LEU A 124 2.65 -5.61 -14.55
N TYR A 125 1.86 -6.68 -14.47
CA TYR A 125 2.28 -8.02 -14.85
C TYR A 125 2.58 -8.13 -16.34
N GLN A 126 1.72 -7.59 -17.20
CA GLN A 126 1.94 -7.55 -18.65
C GLN A 126 3.20 -6.75 -19.02
N ASN A 127 3.45 -5.63 -18.35
CA ASN A 127 4.67 -4.85 -18.56
C ASN A 127 5.93 -5.63 -18.16
N TRP A 128 5.88 -6.39 -17.06
CA TRP A 128 6.98 -7.26 -16.65
C TRP A 128 7.24 -8.39 -17.65
N GLN A 129 6.19 -9.07 -18.12
CA GLN A 129 6.33 -10.14 -19.12
C GLN A 129 6.92 -9.61 -20.44
N ASN A 130 6.44 -8.45 -20.91
CA ASN A 130 6.98 -7.79 -22.09
C ASN A 130 8.46 -7.38 -21.89
N PHE A 131 8.80 -6.91 -20.69
CA PHE A 131 10.17 -6.59 -20.31
C PHE A 131 11.08 -7.81 -20.44
N GLN A 132 10.69 -8.95 -19.89
CA GLN A 132 11.49 -10.18 -19.95
C GLN A 132 11.74 -10.69 -21.37
N LEU A 133 10.74 -10.60 -22.25
CA LEU A 133 10.83 -11.10 -23.62
C LEU A 133 11.76 -10.26 -24.51
N ARG A 134 11.72 -8.93 -24.39
CA ARG A 134 12.37 -8.00 -25.33
C ARG A 134 13.64 -7.34 -24.80
N ARG A 135 14.04 -7.66 -23.56
CA ARG A 135 15.19 -7.06 -22.89
C ARG A 135 16.49 -7.04 -23.69
N ARG A 136 16.73 -8.00 -24.58
CA ARG A 136 17.99 -8.08 -25.36
C ARG A 136 18.05 -7.07 -26.51
N ASP A 137 16.92 -6.48 -26.88
CA ASP A 137 16.79 -5.67 -28.09
C ASP A 137 16.76 -4.15 -27.81
N TRP A 138 16.84 -3.75 -26.54
CA TRP A 138 16.64 -2.36 -26.11
C TRP A 138 17.94 -1.61 -25.84
N SER A 139 17.94 -0.33 -26.22
CA SER A 139 18.99 0.62 -25.85
C SER A 139 18.98 0.91 -24.35
N LEU A 140 20.09 1.45 -23.84
CA LEU A 140 20.23 1.84 -22.43
C LEU A 140 19.16 2.86 -21.98
N GLU A 141 18.83 3.82 -22.84
CA GLU A 141 17.80 4.83 -22.57
C GLU A 141 16.41 4.20 -22.45
N THR A 142 16.06 3.27 -23.36
CA THR A 142 14.80 2.53 -23.29
C THR A 142 14.71 1.68 -22.01
N TYR A 143 15.83 1.08 -21.59
CA TYR A 143 15.91 0.32 -20.34
C TYR A 143 15.54 1.16 -19.12
N ASP A 144 16.04 2.39 -19.01
CA ASP A 144 15.73 3.27 -17.89
C ASP A 144 14.26 3.61 -17.80
N VAL A 145 13.67 3.99 -18.93
CA VAL A 145 12.26 4.36 -19.00
C VAL A 145 11.40 3.18 -18.55
N LEU A 146 11.74 1.96 -18.96
CA LEU A 146 11.00 0.76 -18.60
C LEU A 146 11.13 0.40 -17.11
N TYR A 147 12.33 0.48 -16.54
CA TYR A 147 12.52 0.26 -15.10
C TYR A 147 11.79 1.31 -14.25
N GLN A 148 11.86 2.58 -14.63
CA GLN A 148 11.13 3.66 -13.94
C GLN A 148 9.61 3.48 -14.06
N ASN A 149 9.12 3.03 -15.22
CA ASN A 149 7.71 2.71 -15.41
C ASN A 149 7.27 1.54 -14.52
N LEU A 150 8.05 0.46 -14.43
CA LEU A 150 7.76 -0.68 -13.54
C LEU A 150 7.67 -0.24 -12.07
N LEU A 151 8.63 0.54 -11.59
CA LEU A 151 8.61 1.07 -10.23
C LEU A 151 7.41 1.99 -9.98
N THR A 152 7.04 2.79 -10.97
CA THR A 152 5.86 3.66 -10.89
C THR A 152 4.57 2.85 -10.78
N GLU A 153 4.41 1.80 -11.57
CA GLU A 153 3.23 0.93 -11.51
C GLU A 153 3.17 0.14 -10.18
N ILE A 154 4.31 -0.32 -9.65
CA ILE A 154 4.36 -0.96 -8.32
C ILE A 154 3.92 0.01 -7.22
N ASN A 155 4.36 1.26 -7.27
CA ASN A 155 3.93 2.28 -6.31
C ASN A 155 2.44 2.56 -6.43
N ARG A 156 1.92 2.77 -7.65
CA ARG A 156 0.49 2.98 -7.89
C ARG A 156 -0.39 1.84 -7.39
N LEU A 157 0.07 0.59 -7.54
CA LEU A 157 -0.62 -0.58 -7.02
C LEU A 157 -0.53 -0.63 -5.49
N SER A 158 0.63 -0.30 -4.91
CA SER A 158 0.80 -0.20 -3.45
C SER A 158 -0.12 0.86 -2.84
N ASP A 159 -0.23 2.02 -3.47
CA ASP A 159 -1.11 3.12 -3.05
C ASP A 159 -2.58 2.65 -3.08
N ARG A 160 -2.99 2.02 -4.19
CA ARG A 160 -4.35 1.47 -4.33
C ARG A 160 -4.67 0.48 -3.21
N VAL A 161 -3.76 -0.44 -2.94
CA VAL A 161 -3.91 -1.44 -1.87
C VAL A 161 -3.97 -0.76 -0.51
N GLY A 162 -3.12 0.23 -0.25
CA GLY A 162 -3.16 1.04 0.97
C GLY A 162 -4.54 1.66 1.18
N ASP A 163 -5.04 2.37 0.16
CA ASP A 163 -6.34 3.05 0.21
C ASP A 163 -7.52 2.10 0.43
N THR A 164 -7.54 0.94 -0.23
CA THR A 164 -8.69 0.01 -0.19
C THR A 164 -8.65 -0.97 0.98
N SER A 165 -7.50 -1.12 1.64
CA SER A 165 -7.31 -1.99 2.80
C SER A 165 -7.48 -1.31 4.15
N ASN A 166 -7.75 0.00 4.17
CA ASN A 166 -7.83 0.83 5.36
C ASN A 166 -6.53 0.96 6.19
N LEU A 167 -5.41 0.39 5.71
CA LEU A 167 -4.09 0.98 5.95
C LEU A 167 -4.16 2.45 5.46
N ILE A 168 -3.25 3.38 5.69
CA ILE A 168 -3.46 4.84 5.41
C ILE A 168 -4.60 5.50 6.25
N LEU A 169 -5.73 4.85 6.53
CA LEU A 169 -6.91 5.44 7.19
C LEU A 169 -7.04 5.12 8.70
N ASP A 170 -6.07 4.45 9.32
CA ASP A 170 -6.14 4.18 10.78
C ASP A 170 -6.23 5.50 11.58
N PRO A 171 -7.28 5.71 12.38
CA PRO A 171 -7.48 6.90 13.20
C PRO A 171 -6.48 7.04 14.36
N ASP A 172 -5.70 6.02 14.69
CA ASP A 172 -4.64 6.13 15.70
C ASP A 172 -3.42 6.84 15.10
N LEU A 173 -3.06 8.00 15.67
CA LEU A 173 -1.97 8.86 15.18
C LEU A 173 -0.64 8.10 15.08
N ASP A 174 -0.39 7.16 15.99
CA ASP A 174 0.86 6.41 16.01
C ASP A 174 0.92 5.38 14.85
N THR A 175 -0.22 4.75 14.49
CA THR A 175 -0.31 3.89 13.29
C THR A 175 -0.28 4.73 12.02
N TYR A 176 -0.91 5.90 12.00
CA TYR A 176 -0.83 6.83 10.86
C TYR A 176 0.62 7.19 10.55
N TYR A 177 1.41 7.58 11.55
CA TYR A 177 2.82 7.87 11.34
C TYR A 177 3.58 6.59 10.94
N LEU A 178 3.42 5.46 11.62
CA LEU A 178 4.06 4.22 11.19
C LEU A 178 3.74 3.86 9.72
N MET A 179 2.51 4.09 9.26
CA MET A 179 2.11 3.91 7.87
C MET A 179 2.71 4.97 6.94
N ASP A 180 2.71 6.26 7.31
CA ASP A 180 3.40 7.31 6.55
C ASP A 180 4.88 6.96 6.36
N ALA A 181 5.57 6.56 7.43
CA ALA A 181 6.95 6.11 7.36
C ALA A 181 7.10 4.88 6.44
N THR A 182 6.34 3.82 6.68
CA THR A 182 6.58 2.51 6.03
C THR A 182 6.03 2.41 4.62
N LEU A 183 4.93 3.09 4.30
CA LEU A 183 4.26 3.01 3.01
C LEU A 183 4.65 4.16 2.08
N LEU A 184 4.99 5.34 2.60
CA LEU A 184 5.25 6.53 1.79
C LEU A 184 6.73 6.95 1.87
N LYS A 185 7.22 7.34 3.06
CA LYS A 185 8.52 7.98 3.22
C LYS A 185 9.70 7.03 2.97
N LEU A 186 9.71 5.84 3.56
CA LEU A 186 10.80 4.87 3.38
C LEU A 186 10.92 4.40 1.92
N PRO A 187 9.83 4.02 1.22
CA PRO A 187 9.91 3.71 -0.21
C PRO A 187 10.40 4.90 -1.05
N GLU A 188 9.98 6.13 -0.74
CA GLU A 188 10.45 7.33 -1.44
C GLU A 188 11.96 7.56 -1.23
N MET A 189 12.46 7.41 0.00
CA MET A 189 13.90 7.49 0.29
C MET A 189 14.69 6.42 -0.47
N GLN A 190 14.19 5.18 -0.48
CA GLN A 190 14.81 4.08 -1.23
C GLN A 190 14.88 4.39 -2.72
N LYS A 191 13.81 4.96 -3.30
CA LYS A 191 13.80 5.41 -4.69
C LYS A 191 14.88 6.46 -4.94
N ILE A 192 14.94 7.52 -4.11
CA ILE A 192 15.93 8.60 -4.27
C ILE A 192 17.36 8.07 -4.18
N LEU A 193 17.65 7.19 -3.23
CA LEU A 193 18.96 6.55 -3.11
C LEU A 193 19.29 5.68 -4.33
N GLY A 194 18.31 4.95 -4.85
CA GLY A 194 18.41 4.20 -6.11
C GLY A 194 18.75 5.10 -7.29
N ASP A 195 18.04 6.23 -7.43
CA ASP A 195 18.26 7.21 -8.50
C ASP A 195 19.67 7.84 -8.41
N ILE A 196 20.13 8.21 -7.21
CA ILE A 196 21.50 8.72 -6.97
C ILE A 196 22.55 7.67 -7.37
N ARG A 197 22.34 6.40 -6.96
CA ARG A 197 23.27 5.32 -7.25
C ARG A 197 23.35 5.04 -8.75
N LEU A 198 22.20 5.01 -9.43
CA LEU A 198 22.11 4.81 -10.88
C LEU A 198 22.80 5.94 -11.65
N LEU A 199 22.53 7.20 -11.28
CA LEU A 199 23.16 8.37 -11.89
C LEU A 199 24.68 8.36 -11.67
N SER A 200 25.14 8.00 -10.47
CA SER A 200 26.57 7.87 -10.16
C SER A 200 27.25 6.80 -11.01
N GLN A 201 26.57 5.69 -11.30
CA GLN A 201 27.10 4.66 -12.20
C GLN A 201 27.17 5.15 -13.65
N LYS A 202 26.16 5.86 -14.14
CA LYS A 202 26.18 6.46 -15.48
C LYS A 202 27.34 7.42 -15.67
N ILE A 203 27.57 8.30 -14.69
CA ILE A 203 28.71 9.22 -14.66
C ILE A 203 30.04 8.46 -14.73
N SER A 204 30.13 7.29 -14.08
CA SER A 204 31.34 6.46 -14.13
C SER A 204 31.61 5.84 -15.51
N LEU A 205 30.62 5.85 -16.43
CA LEU A 205 30.78 5.39 -17.82
C LEU A 205 31.35 6.48 -18.74
N THR A 206 31.27 7.74 -18.31
CA THR A 206 31.70 8.90 -19.08
C THR A 206 32.97 9.50 -18.46
N SER A 207 33.60 10.45 -19.14
CA SER A 207 34.86 11.09 -18.67
C SER A 207 34.66 12.07 -17.49
N GLY A 208 33.55 11.95 -16.74
CA GLY A 208 33.20 12.80 -15.61
C GLY A 208 31.78 13.36 -15.69
N ALA A 209 31.28 13.87 -14.56
CA ALA A 209 29.91 14.37 -14.43
C ALA A 209 29.72 15.74 -15.11
N THR A 210 28.67 15.86 -15.93
CA THR A 210 28.21 17.13 -16.51
C THR A 210 27.67 18.09 -15.44
N ALA A 211 27.45 19.35 -15.81
CA ALA A 211 26.85 20.33 -14.89
C ALA A 211 25.42 19.93 -14.50
N GLU A 212 24.65 19.41 -15.46
CA GLU A 212 23.29 18.94 -15.29
C GLU A 212 23.22 17.73 -14.34
N GLU A 213 24.10 16.75 -14.51
CA GLU A 213 24.16 15.56 -13.64
C GLU A 213 24.52 15.94 -12.19
N ARG A 214 25.45 16.89 -12.01
CA ARG A 214 25.79 17.43 -10.67
C ARG A 214 24.58 18.13 -10.04
N ALA A 215 23.87 18.95 -10.80
CA ALA A 215 22.66 19.62 -10.32
C ALA A 215 21.57 18.61 -9.91
N GLN A 216 21.40 17.52 -10.66
CA GLN A 216 20.46 16.45 -10.32
C GLN A 216 20.83 15.75 -9.01
N ILE A 217 22.12 15.41 -8.79
CA ILE A 217 22.56 14.80 -7.52
C ILE A 217 22.31 15.73 -6.34
N ILE A 218 22.56 17.03 -6.48
CA ILE A 218 22.30 18.04 -5.45
C ILE A 218 20.80 18.10 -5.12
N ALA A 219 19.94 18.15 -6.14
CA ALA A 219 18.49 18.18 -5.96
C ALA A 219 17.96 16.92 -5.26
N LEU A 220 18.42 15.72 -5.69
CA LEU A 220 18.05 14.45 -5.06
C LEU A 220 18.53 14.38 -3.61
N SER A 221 19.75 14.85 -3.33
CA SER A 221 20.31 14.90 -1.97
C SER A 221 19.51 15.85 -1.08
N GLY A 222 19.09 17.01 -1.59
CA GLY A 222 18.24 17.96 -0.88
C GLY A 222 16.87 17.36 -0.52
N ARG A 223 16.23 16.66 -1.47
CA ARG A 223 14.95 15.97 -1.23
C ARG A 223 15.10 14.84 -0.19
N LEU A 224 16.18 14.06 -0.25
CA LEU A 224 16.45 13.02 0.74
C LEU A 224 16.62 13.60 2.16
N GLN A 225 17.35 14.72 2.28
CA GLN A 225 17.50 15.42 3.54
C GLN A 225 16.17 15.95 4.08
N GLN A 226 15.30 16.47 3.20
CA GLN A 226 13.96 16.92 3.59
C GLN A 226 13.13 15.77 4.14
N ILE A 227 13.03 14.65 3.43
CA ILE A 227 12.27 13.48 3.91
C ILE A 227 12.81 12.97 5.24
N ASN A 228 14.14 12.93 5.39
CA ASN A 228 14.77 12.52 6.64
C ASN A 228 14.45 13.48 7.81
N ARG A 229 14.35 14.80 7.53
CA ARG A 229 13.91 15.78 8.53
C ARG A 229 12.43 15.62 8.87
N ASP A 230 11.57 15.38 7.89
CA ASP A 230 10.14 15.16 8.12
C ASP A 230 9.92 13.91 8.98
N LEU A 231 10.64 12.82 8.69
CA LEU A 231 10.68 11.64 9.55
C LEU A 231 11.17 12.02 10.96
N ALA A 232 12.35 12.64 11.08
CA ALA A 232 12.90 13.00 12.40
C ALA A 232 11.97 13.93 13.21
N ALA A 233 11.23 14.84 12.58
CA ALA A 233 10.27 15.71 13.25
C ALA A 233 9.03 14.93 13.75
N ASN A 234 8.52 14.02 12.92
CA ASN A 234 7.32 13.23 13.22
C ASN A 234 7.60 12.11 14.25
N TYR A 235 8.81 11.54 14.29
CA TYR A 235 9.17 10.42 15.20
C TYR A 235 10.15 10.80 16.33
N GLY A 236 10.91 11.88 16.19
CA GLY A 236 11.97 12.27 17.14
C GLY A 236 11.53 13.22 18.25
N SER A 237 10.31 13.75 18.21
CA SER A 237 9.76 14.59 19.30
C SER A 237 9.22 13.79 20.49
N ARG A 238 9.33 12.46 20.46
CA ARG A 238 8.66 11.53 21.39
C ARG A 238 9.57 10.45 22.00
N ILE A 239 10.90 10.59 21.91
CA ILE A 239 11.85 9.90 22.79
C ILE A 239 12.41 10.91 23.77
#